data_AF-A0A945DEN6-F1
#
_entry.id   AF-A0A945DEN6-F1
#
_cell.length_a   1.000
_cell.length_b   1.000
_cell.length_c   1.000
_cell.angle_alpha   90.00
_cell.angle_beta   90.00
_cell.angle_gamma   90.00
#
_symmetry.space_group_name_H-M   'P 1'
#
loop_
_entity.id
_entity.type
_entity.pdbx_description
1 polymer ?
#
loop_
_entity_poly.entity_id
_entity_poly.type
_entity_poly.pdbx_seq_one_letter_code
_entity_poly.pdbx_strand_id
1 'polypeptide(L)'
;MRNFLNNLTIKQKMYSLNIGILIALMFLVGYTIQKVSSIEDEFTNISKIVVNIENEELRQSEKAINNIINDIKFGLPMWVIINIIMSIILFIGIKSVVNNILKTEVGLLEFFKYLNRKSDKISTIDIHTNDELGIMAKAINENMLATKANLESDVSLIDNTVKIADAVKRGHLKSRIKKSSHNPELNRLKDVVNDMLDTVYNNVNSILHILTKYTDYDYKNKVDVSNMSAQMKSLAM
;
A
#
# COMPACT_ATOMS: atom_id res chain seq x y z
N MET A 1 -71.54 -38.35 -107.13
CA MET A 1 -71.05 -38.05 -105.77
C MET A 1 -70.43 -36.66 -105.60
N ARG A 2 -70.58 -35.76 -106.59
CA ARG A 2 -70.18 -34.34 -106.55
C ARG A 2 -71.38 -33.37 -106.39
N ASN A 3 -72.62 -33.87 -106.39
CA ASN A 3 -73.85 -33.06 -106.46
C ASN A 3 -74.71 -33.08 -105.18
N PHE A 4 -74.35 -33.80 -104.12
CA PHE A 4 -75.10 -33.78 -102.85
C PHE A 4 -74.64 -32.67 -101.89
N LEU A 5 -73.43 -32.12 -102.09
CA LEU A 5 -72.89 -31.01 -101.31
C LEU A 5 -73.27 -29.63 -101.87
N ASN A 6 -73.91 -29.58 -103.04
CA ASN A 6 -74.29 -28.33 -103.72
C ASN A 6 -75.70 -27.83 -103.37
N ASN A 7 -76.44 -28.51 -102.49
CA ASN A 7 -77.82 -28.14 -102.14
C ASN A 7 -78.05 -27.90 -100.64
N LEU A 8 -77.01 -27.48 -99.90
CA LEU A 8 -77.25 -26.82 -98.62
C LEU A 8 -77.77 -25.42 -98.94
N THR A 9 -79.02 -25.14 -98.55
CA THR A 9 -79.59 -23.79 -98.57
C THR A 9 -78.61 -22.86 -97.83
N ILE A 10 -78.31 -21.68 -98.37
CA ILE A 10 -77.32 -20.70 -97.86
C ILE A 10 -77.32 -20.58 -96.32
N LYS A 11 -78.50 -20.70 -95.71
CA LYS A 11 -78.75 -20.76 -94.26
C LYS A 11 -77.96 -21.85 -93.52
N GLN A 12 -77.89 -23.09 -94.01
CA GLN A 12 -77.19 -24.19 -93.33
C GLN A 12 -75.66 -24.01 -93.33
N LYS A 13 -75.06 -23.51 -94.43
CA LYS A 13 -73.64 -23.13 -94.47
C LYS A 13 -73.33 -21.96 -93.53
N MET A 14 -74.25 -21.00 -93.43
CA MET A 14 -74.14 -19.86 -92.50
C MET A 14 -74.16 -20.33 -91.03
N TYR A 15 -75.02 -21.29 -90.67
CA TYR A 15 -75.03 -21.88 -89.32
C TYR A 15 -73.73 -22.63 -88.98
N SER A 16 -73.19 -23.46 -89.88
CA SER A 16 -71.93 -24.17 -89.63
C SER A 16 -70.74 -23.24 -89.48
N LEU A 17 -70.70 -22.12 -90.23
CA LEU A 17 -69.66 -21.10 -90.12
C LEU A 17 -69.74 -20.36 -88.78
N ASN A 18 -70.94 -19.99 -88.34
CA ASN A 18 -71.17 -19.35 -87.05
C ASN A 18 -70.78 -20.25 -85.87
N ILE A 19 -71.04 -21.55 -85.94
CA ILE A 19 -70.62 -22.53 -84.92
C ILE A 19 -69.08 -22.66 -84.90
N GLY A 20 -68.43 -22.73 -86.07
CA GLY A 20 -66.97 -22.77 -86.15
C GLY A 20 -66.29 -21.52 -85.58
N ILE A 21 -66.84 -20.34 -85.85
CA ILE A 21 -66.37 -19.07 -85.27
C ILE A 21 -66.57 -19.08 -83.74
N LEU A 22 -67.74 -19.53 -83.26
CA LEU A 22 -68.01 -19.63 -81.82
C LEU A 22 -67.02 -20.56 -81.11
N ILE A 23 -66.74 -21.73 -81.68
CA ILE A 23 -65.76 -22.68 -81.14
C ILE A 23 -64.36 -22.06 -81.12
N ALA A 24 -63.93 -21.40 -82.21
CA ALA A 24 -62.63 -20.73 -82.27
C ALA A 24 -62.51 -19.59 -81.24
N LEU A 25 -63.58 -18.81 -81.03
CA LEU A 25 -63.66 -17.80 -79.98
C LEU A 25 -63.59 -18.42 -78.58
N MET A 26 -64.29 -19.54 -78.33
CA MET A 26 -64.21 -20.25 -77.06
C MET A 26 -62.80 -20.79 -76.77
N PHE A 27 -62.10 -21.32 -77.79
CA PHE A 27 -60.70 -21.73 -77.67
C PHE A 27 -59.77 -20.55 -77.40
N LEU A 28 -59.97 -19.41 -78.08
CA LEU A 28 -59.20 -18.20 -77.85
C LEU A 28 -59.41 -17.66 -76.43
N VAL A 29 -60.66 -17.60 -75.97
CA VAL A 29 -61.00 -17.19 -74.59
C VAL A 29 -60.37 -18.14 -73.57
N GLY A 30 -60.50 -19.45 -73.76
CA GLY A 30 -59.86 -20.45 -72.90
C GLY A 30 -58.34 -20.30 -72.84
N TYR A 31 -57.69 -20.07 -73.99
CA TYR A 31 -56.25 -19.78 -74.06
C TYR A 31 -55.88 -18.50 -73.31
N THR A 32 -56.66 -17.42 -73.46
CA THR A 32 -56.41 -16.16 -72.73
C THR A 32 -56.58 -16.32 -71.22
N ILE A 33 -57.60 -17.08 -70.76
CA ILE A 33 -57.83 -17.37 -69.34
C ILE A 33 -56.66 -18.16 -68.76
N GLN A 34 -56.19 -19.19 -69.47
CA GLN A 34 -55.06 -20.00 -69.01
C GLN A 34 -53.78 -19.16 -68.88
N LYS A 35 -53.52 -18.28 -69.85
CA LYS A 35 -52.35 -17.38 -69.82
C LYS A 35 -52.44 -16.35 -68.67
N VAL A 36 -53.63 -15.80 -68.41
CA VAL A 36 -53.87 -14.90 -67.28
C VAL A 36 -53.65 -15.62 -65.94
N SER A 37 -54.16 -16.85 -65.80
CA SER A 37 -53.93 -17.67 -64.61
C SER A 37 -52.45 -17.94 -64.36
N SER A 38 -51.67 -18.26 -65.39
CA SER A 38 -50.21 -18.45 -65.24
C SER A 38 -49.49 -17.16 -64.79
N ILE A 39 -49.93 -16.00 -65.27
CA ILE A 39 -49.39 -14.70 -64.84
C ILE A 39 -49.77 -14.40 -63.39
N GLU A 40 -50.99 -14.72 -62.97
CA GLU A 40 -51.43 -14.59 -61.57
C GLU A 40 -50.61 -15.47 -60.63
N ASP A 41 -50.27 -16.70 -61.06
CA ASP A 41 -49.39 -17.59 -60.32
C ASP A 41 -47.96 -17.02 -60.21
N GLU A 42 -47.41 -16.48 -61.30
CA GLU A 42 -46.11 -15.80 -61.29
C GLU A 42 -46.11 -14.56 -60.38
N PHE A 43 -47.16 -13.74 -60.44
CA PHE A 43 -47.31 -12.57 -59.59
C PHE A 43 -47.40 -12.96 -58.10
N THR A 44 -48.11 -14.03 -57.80
CA THR A 44 -48.21 -14.58 -56.43
C THR A 44 -46.85 -15.07 -55.93
N ASN A 45 -46.07 -15.73 -56.77
CA ASN A 45 -44.72 -16.16 -56.42
C ASN A 45 -43.77 -14.99 -56.20
N ILE A 46 -43.82 -13.96 -57.05
CA ILE A 46 -43.03 -12.72 -56.88
C ILE A 46 -43.43 -12.02 -55.58
N SER A 47 -44.72 -11.90 -55.28
CA SER A 47 -45.20 -11.28 -54.04
C SER A 47 -44.68 -12.01 -52.81
N LYS A 48 -44.71 -13.35 -52.81
CA LYS A 48 -44.12 -14.16 -51.72
C LYS A 48 -42.62 -13.93 -51.57
N ILE A 49 -41.88 -13.81 -52.67
CA ILE A 49 -40.43 -13.55 -52.64
C ILE A 49 -40.15 -12.18 -52.01
N VAL A 50 -40.86 -11.13 -52.44
CA VAL A 50 -40.69 -9.77 -51.89
C VAL A 50 -40.94 -9.75 -50.38
N VAL A 51 -42.04 -10.37 -49.94
CA VAL A 51 -42.36 -10.47 -48.50
C VAL A 51 -41.29 -11.25 -47.73
N ASN A 52 -40.74 -12.33 -48.30
CA ASN A 52 -39.69 -13.11 -47.65
C ASN A 52 -38.39 -12.31 -47.50
N ILE A 53 -37.98 -11.54 -48.52
CA ILE A 53 -36.78 -10.70 -48.48
C ILE A 53 -36.91 -9.63 -47.39
N GLU A 54 -38.03 -8.91 -47.34
CA GLU A 54 -38.27 -7.88 -46.32
C GLU A 54 -38.20 -8.47 -44.91
N ASN A 55 -38.81 -9.64 -44.70
CA ASN A 55 -38.74 -10.35 -43.42
C ASN A 55 -37.32 -10.85 -43.09
N GLU A 56 -36.51 -11.26 -44.06
CA GLU A 56 -35.12 -11.65 -43.83
C GLU A 56 -34.25 -10.47 -43.40
N GLU A 57 -34.38 -9.31 -44.06
CA GLU A 57 -33.66 -8.09 -43.69
C GLU A 57 -34.04 -7.62 -42.27
N LEU A 58 -35.33 -7.62 -41.95
CA LEU A 58 -35.81 -7.29 -40.60
C LEU A 58 -35.23 -8.25 -39.56
N ARG A 59 -35.27 -9.57 -39.82
CA ARG A 59 -34.72 -10.57 -38.90
C ARG A 59 -33.20 -10.46 -38.73
N GLN A 60 -32.47 -10.07 -39.77
CA GLN A 60 -31.02 -9.83 -39.66
C GLN A 60 -30.74 -8.61 -38.80
N SER A 61 -31.48 -7.50 -39.00
CA SER A 61 -31.38 -6.29 -38.19
C SER A 61 -31.70 -6.57 -36.71
N GLU A 62 -32.80 -7.29 -36.43
CA GLU A 62 -33.17 -7.68 -35.06
C GLU A 62 -32.09 -8.54 -34.39
N LYS A 63 -31.50 -9.50 -35.11
CA LYS A 63 -30.40 -10.31 -34.58
C LYS A 63 -29.18 -9.46 -34.23
N ALA A 64 -28.79 -8.53 -35.10
CA ALA A 64 -27.67 -7.63 -34.85
C ALA A 64 -27.91 -6.75 -33.63
N ILE A 65 -29.10 -6.15 -33.52
CA ILE A 65 -29.52 -5.34 -32.37
C ILE A 65 -29.51 -6.17 -31.09
N ASN A 66 -30.08 -7.38 -31.11
CA ASN A 66 -30.14 -8.24 -29.93
C ASN A 66 -28.76 -8.70 -29.45
N ASN A 67 -27.82 -8.96 -30.37
CA ASN A 67 -26.44 -9.27 -30.01
C ASN A 67 -25.77 -8.09 -29.30
N ILE A 68 -25.90 -6.87 -29.85
CA ILE A 68 -25.38 -5.65 -29.22
C ILE A 68 -26.00 -5.43 -27.83
N ILE A 69 -27.33 -5.61 -27.71
CA ILE A 69 -28.03 -5.48 -26.42
C ILE A 69 -27.49 -6.50 -25.41
N ASN A 70 -27.27 -7.75 -25.83
CA ASN A 70 -26.73 -8.78 -24.95
C ASN A 70 -25.30 -8.45 -24.51
N ASP A 71 -24.44 -8.00 -25.43
CA ASP A 71 -23.07 -7.59 -25.11
C ASP A 71 -23.05 -6.44 -24.09
N ILE A 72 -23.93 -5.44 -24.23
CA ILE A 72 -24.06 -4.34 -23.27
C ILE A 72 -24.59 -4.86 -21.92
N LYS A 73 -25.63 -5.70 -21.94
CA LYS A 73 -26.27 -6.26 -20.73
C LYS A 73 -25.28 -7.02 -19.86
N PHE A 74 -24.32 -7.74 -20.45
CA PHE A 74 -23.33 -8.51 -19.70
C PHE A 74 -22.01 -7.74 -19.50
N GLY A 75 -21.57 -6.96 -20.49
CA GLY A 75 -20.28 -6.27 -20.47
C GLY A 75 -20.23 -5.10 -19.49
N LEU A 76 -21.28 -4.26 -19.46
CA LEU A 76 -21.32 -3.08 -18.59
C LEU A 76 -21.28 -3.43 -17.08
N PRO A 77 -22.12 -4.35 -16.56
CA PRO A 77 -22.02 -4.72 -15.15
C PRO A 77 -20.69 -5.39 -14.81
N MET A 78 -20.12 -6.20 -15.72
CA MET A 78 -18.81 -6.83 -15.51
C MET A 78 -17.69 -5.78 -15.35
N TRP A 79 -17.70 -4.75 -16.20
CA TRP A 79 -16.75 -3.64 -16.10
C TRP A 79 -16.90 -2.85 -14.78
N VAL A 80 -18.14 -2.58 -14.36
CA VAL A 80 -18.41 -1.90 -13.07
C VAL A 80 -17.90 -2.74 -11.90
N ILE A 81 -18.15 -4.05 -11.90
CA ILE A 81 -17.69 -4.97 -10.86
C ILE A 81 -16.16 -4.96 -10.74
N ILE A 82 -15.44 -5.00 -11.87
CA ILE A 82 -13.96 -4.96 -11.87
C ILE A 82 -13.45 -3.65 -11.25
N ASN A 83 -14.05 -2.52 -11.58
CA ASN A 83 -13.65 -1.21 -11.01
C ASN A 83 -13.93 -1.13 -9.50
N ILE A 84 -15.05 -1.70 -9.03
CA ILE A 84 -15.36 -1.78 -7.60
C ILE A 84 -14.32 -2.64 -6.89
N ILE A 85 -13.98 -3.82 -7.43
CA ILE A 85 -12.97 -4.71 -6.84
C ILE A 85 -11.60 -4.01 -6.78
N MET A 86 -11.19 -3.36 -7.87
CA MET A 86 -9.92 -2.62 -7.92
C MET A 86 -9.88 -1.50 -6.87
N SER A 87 -10.99 -0.78 -6.71
CA SER A 87 -11.11 0.30 -5.72
C SER A 87 -11.00 -0.22 -4.28
N ILE A 88 -11.58 -1.39 -3.98
CA ILE A 88 -11.49 -2.02 -2.66
C ILE A 88 -10.03 -2.43 -2.35
N ILE A 89 -9.34 -3.03 -3.31
CA ILE A 89 -7.94 -3.43 -3.15
C ILE A 89 -7.05 -2.21 -2.86
N LEU A 90 -7.22 -1.14 -3.63
CA LEU A 90 -6.50 0.12 -3.43
C LEU A 90 -6.79 0.72 -2.05
N PHE A 91 -8.05 0.73 -1.62
CA PHE A 91 -8.44 1.24 -0.30
C PHE A 91 -7.77 0.47 0.84
N ILE A 92 -7.73 -0.87 0.76
CA ILE A 92 -7.06 -1.72 1.76
C ILE A 92 -5.56 -1.42 1.79
N GLY A 93 -4.92 -1.29 0.62
CA GLY A 93 -3.50 -0.95 0.50
C GLY A 93 -3.16 0.40 1.15
N ILE A 94 -3.91 1.45 0.80
CA ILE A 94 -3.74 2.79 1.38
C ILE A 94 -3.94 2.74 2.89
N LYS A 95 -4.99 2.08 3.38
CA LYS A 95 -5.27 1.97 4.81
C LYS A 95 -4.13 1.27 5.55
N SER A 96 -3.54 0.23 4.97
CA SER A 96 -2.38 -0.48 5.55
C SER A 96 -1.17 0.44 5.69
N VAL A 97 -0.83 1.17 4.62
CA VAL A 97 0.29 2.14 4.60
C VAL A 97 0.09 3.24 5.64
N VAL A 98 -1.08 3.88 5.66
CA VAL A 98 -1.41 4.94 6.61
C VAL A 98 -1.32 4.45 8.06
N ASN A 99 -1.82 3.24 8.33
CA ASN A 99 -1.75 2.67 9.67
C ASN A 99 -0.31 2.40 10.13
N ASN A 100 0.56 1.92 9.24
CA ASN A 100 1.98 1.71 9.52
C ASN A 100 2.70 3.05 9.77
N ILE A 101 2.38 4.10 9.00
CA ILE A 101 2.90 5.45 9.23
C ILE A 101 2.47 5.98 10.61
N LEU A 102 1.19 5.84 10.97
CA LEU A 102 0.68 6.27 12.27
C LEU A 102 1.33 5.52 13.43
N LYS A 103 1.56 4.21 13.30
CA LYS A 103 2.31 3.43 14.30
C LYS A 103 3.75 3.95 14.47
N THR A 104 4.40 4.29 13.35
CA THR A 104 5.75 4.86 13.36
C THR A 104 5.77 6.22 14.04
N GLU A 105 4.81 7.09 13.72
CA GLU A 105 4.64 8.40 14.36
C GLU A 105 4.46 8.27 15.87
N VAL A 106 3.53 7.42 16.30
CA VAL A 106 3.26 7.19 17.74
C VAL A 106 4.52 6.66 18.44
N GLY A 107 5.19 5.65 17.87
CA GLY A 107 6.42 5.10 18.45
C GLY A 107 7.55 6.13 18.56
N LEU A 108 7.74 6.97 17.55
CA LEU A 108 8.72 8.06 17.58
C LEU A 108 8.37 9.15 18.59
N LEU A 109 7.09 9.55 18.67
CA LEU A 109 6.63 10.53 19.67
C LEU A 109 6.83 10.02 21.09
N GLU A 110 6.57 8.73 21.35
CA GLU A 110 6.84 8.11 22.64
C GLU A 110 8.34 8.02 22.94
N PHE A 111 9.16 7.70 21.93
CA PHE A 111 10.62 7.75 22.06
C PHE A 111 11.12 9.16 22.39
N PHE A 112 10.58 10.19 21.75
CA PHE A 112 10.94 11.58 22.07
C PHE A 112 10.47 11.99 23.47
N LYS A 113 9.33 11.49 23.96
CA LYS A 113 8.95 11.68 25.37
C LYS A 113 9.97 11.04 26.31
N TYR A 114 10.47 9.84 25.99
CA TYR A 114 11.53 9.18 26.75
C TYR A 114 12.83 9.98 26.74
N LEU A 115 13.32 10.39 25.56
CA LEU A 115 14.54 11.22 25.43
C LEU A 115 14.44 12.53 26.23
N ASN A 116 13.26 13.15 26.24
CA ASN A 116 13.00 14.37 26.99
C ASN A 116 12.69 14.12 28.48
N ARG A 117 12.87 12.90 29.00
CA ARG A 117 12.60 12.51 30.39
C ARG A 117 11.16 12.79 30.85
N LYS A 118 10.21 12.77 29.91
CA LYS A 118 8.76 12.88 30.18
C LYS A 118 8.09 11.50 30.33
N SER A 119 8.83 10.43 30.05
CA SER A 119 8.40 9.04 30.17
C SER A 119 9.62 8.16 30.49
N ASP A 120 9.43 7.12 31.29
CA ASP A 120 10.48 6.13 31.59
C ASP A 120 10.42 4.90 30.68
N LYS A 121 9.41 4.84 29.80
CA LYS A 121 9.15 3.72 28.90
C LYS A 121 9.33 4.12 27.45
N ILE A 122 9.85 3.19 26.68
CA ILE A 122 9.90 3.22 25.22
C ILE A 122 8.96 2.14 24.71
N SER A 123 8.11 2.47 23.74
CA SER A 123 7.36 1.48 22.97
C SER A 123 8.02 1.28 21.62
N THR A 124 8.18 0.03 21.22
CA THR A 124 8.71 -0.32 19.90
C THR A 124 7.65 -0.13 18.83
N ILE A 125 8.05 0.30 17.64
CA ILE A 125 7.19 0.42 16.47
C ILE A 125 6.89 -1.00 15.96
N ASP A 126 5.63 -1.42 16.09
CA ASP A 126 5.20 -2.78 15.76
C ASP A 126 4.70 -2.88 14.31
N ILE A 127 5.64 -3.05 13.39
CA ILE A 127 5.41 -3.25 11.95
C ILE A 127 6.17 -4.51 11.51
N HIS A 128 5.44 -5.49 10.96
CA HIS A 128 5.97 -6.80 10.56
C HIS A 128 5.94 -7.01 9.04
N THR A 129 5.83 -5.94 8.26
CA THR A 129 5.90 -6.01 6.81
C THR A 129 7.36 -6.19 6.36
N ASN A 130 7.56 -6.83 5.21
CA ASN A 130 8.89 -6.98 4.59
C ASN A 130 9.17 -5.88 3.55
N ASP A 131 8.33 -4.83 3.53
CA ASP A 131 8.48 -3.67 2.67
C ASP A 131 9.44 -2.63 3.28
N GLU A 132 9.63 -1.51 2.58
CA GLU A 132 10.52 -0.43 3.00
C GLU A 132 10.15 0.15 4.36
N LEU A 133 8.85 0.21 4.67
CA LEU A 133 8.36 0.70 5.97
C LEU A 133 8.70 -0.27 7.10
N GLY A 134 8.60 -1.58 6.87
CA GLY A 134 9.01 -2.58 7.85
C GLY A 134 10.53 -2.58 8.11
N ILE A 135 11.33 -2.45 7.06
CA ILE A 135 12.79 -2.32 7.18
C ILE A 135 13.14 -1.04 7.96
N MET A 136 12.51 0.08 7.65
CA MET A 136 12.69 1.34 8.35
C MET A 136 12.28 1.22 9.83
N ALA A 137 11.14 0.62 10.13
CA ALA A 137 10.67 0.42 11.51
C ALA A 137 11.65 -0.42 12.33
N LYS A 138 12.21 -1.49 11.75
CA LYS A 138 13.23 -2.31 12.40
C LYS A 138 14.50 -1.51 12.70
N ALA A 139 15.03 -0.79 11.71
CA ALA A 139 16.22 0.03 11.90
C ALA A 139 16.01 1.13 12.95
N ILE A 140 14.83 1.76 12.98
CA ILE A 140 14.48 2.76 14.01
C ILE A 140 14.44 2.11 15.38
N ASN A 141 13.76 0.96 15.54
CA ASN A 141 13.68 0.25 16.82
C ASN A 141 15.06 -0.14 17.36
N GLU A 142 15.96 -0.65 16.50
CA GLU A 142 17.33 -0.98 16.90
C GLU A 142 18.08 0.24 17.44
N ASN A 143 17.98 1.38 16.76
CA ASN A 143 18.62 2.63 17.20
C ASN A 143 17.97 3.19 18.48
N MET A 144 16.65 3.07 18.64
CA MET A 144 15.94 3.47 19.86
C MET A 144 16.43 2.65 21.06
N LEU A 145 16.57 1.33 20.91
CA LEU A 145 17.05 0.44 21.97
C LEU A 145 18.53 0.69 22.30
N ALA A 146 19.38 0.90 21.29
CA ALA A 146 20.77 1.27 21.52
C ALA A 146 20.90 2.60 22.26
N THR A 147 20.11 3.61 21.88
CA THR A 147 20.09 4.91 22.55
C THR A 147 19.59 4.80 23.99
N LYS A 148 18.56 3.98 24.24
CA LYS A 148 18.08 3.68 25.60
C LYS A 148 19.20 3.11 26.48
N ALA A 149 19.87 2.08 25.99
CA ALA A 149 20.95 1.43 26.73
C ALA A 149 22.11 2.41 27.04
N ASN A 150 22.45 3.28 26.09
CA ASN A 150 23.45 4.33 26.30
C ASN A 150 23.02 5.31 27.39
N LEU A 151 21.78 5.83 27.33
CA LEU A 151 21.26 6.76 28.34
C LEU A 151 21.16 6.13 29.74
N GLU A 152 20.77 4.86 29.84
CA GLU A 152 20.76 4.14 31.12
C GLU A 152 22.18 4.00 31.70
N SER A 153 23.18 3.75 30.84
CA SER A 153 24.58 3.73 31.25
C SER A 153 25.07 5.11 31.72
N ASP A 154 24.67 6.18 31.04
CA ASP A 154 24.98 7.57 31.42
C ASP A 154 24.41 7.90 32.79
N VAL A 155 23.13 7.57 33.02
CA VAL A 155 22.47 7.76 34.32
C VAL A 155 23.18 6.95 35.41
N SER A 156 23.55 5.69 35.14
CA SER A 156 24.27 4.86 36.11
C SER A 156 25.62 5.44 36.51
N LEU A 157 26.35 6.02 35.56
CA LEU A 157 27.60 6.72 35.83
C LEU A 157 27.35 7.97 36.70
N ILE A 158 26.37 8.80 36.36
CA ILE A 158 26.01 9.99 37.14
C ILE A 158 25.62 9.61 38.57
N ASP A 159 24.78 8.61 38.76
CA ASP A 159 24.38 8.13 40.09
C ASP A 159 25.58 7.63 40.91
N ASN A 160 26.52 6.94 40.26
CA ASN A 160 27.75 6.53 40.94
C ASN A 160 28.59 7.74 41.33
N THR A 161 28.72 8.74 40.46
CA THR A 161 29.41 10.00 40.76
C THR A 161 28.80 10.71 41.96
N VAL A 162 27.47 10.82 42.04
CA VAL A 162 26.79 11.42 43.20
C VAL A 162 27.10 10.65 44.49
N LYS A 163 27.06 9.30 44.46
CA LYS A 163 27.39 8.47 45.62
C LYS A 163 28.83 8.67 46.09
N ILE A 164 29.79 8.78 45.17
CA ILE A 164 31.20 8.99 45.49
C ILE A 164 31.42 10.40 46.03
N ALA A 165 30.79 11.41 45.43
CA ALA A 165 30.84 12.78 45.94
C ALA A 165 30.30 12.86 47.38
N ASP A 166 29.20 12.17 47.70
CA ASP A 166 28.65 12.13 49.06
C ASP A 166 29.57 11.38 50.05
N ALA A 167 30.26 10.32 49.61
CA ALA A 167 31.26 9.63 50.43
C ALA A 167 32.49 10.52 50.71
N VAL A 168 32.99 11.22 49.69
CA VAL A 168 34.11 12.16 49.80
C VAL A 168 33.74 13.33 50.72
N LYS A 169 32.52 13.86 50.60
CA LYS A 169 31.98 14.89 51.51
C LYS A 169 32.03 14.47 52.98
N ARG A 170 31.89 13.17 53.27
CA ARG A 170 31.98 12.58 54.62
C ARG A 170 33.41 12.21 55.04
N GLY A 171 34.42 12.55 54.24
CA GLY A 171 35.83 12.28 54.53
C GLY A 171 36.36 10.94 54.00
N HIS A 172 35.57 10.16 53.26
CA HIS A 172 36.02 8.90 52.65
C HIS A 172 36.81 9.17 51.35
N LEU A 173 37.97 9.80 51.47
CA LEU A 173 38.78 10.30 50.35
C LEU A 173 39.36 9.21 49.42
N LYS A 174 39.33 7.93 49.82
CA LYS A 174 39.74 6.79 48.97
C LYS A 174 38.66 6.36 47.97
N SER A 175 37.46 6.93 48.05
CA SER A 175 36.31 6.55 47.20
C SER A 175 36.50 7.01 45.76
N ARG A 176 36.23 6.16 44.77
CA ARG A 176 36.40 6.47 43.34
C ARG A 176 35.16 6.10 42.53
N ILE A 177 34.93 6.84 41.46
CA ILE A 177 33.89 6.56 40.47
C ILE A 177 34.33 5.33 39.69
N LYS A 178 33.48 4.30 39.68
CA LYS A 178 33.77 2.97 39.10
C LYS A 178 32.98 2.68 37.85
N LYS A 179 31.72 3.14 37.80
CA LYS A 179 30.86 2.96 36.62
C LYS A 179 31.47 3.68 35.41
N SER A 180 31.04 3.29 34.22
CA SER A 180 31.43 3.91 32.95
C SER A 180 30.19 4.05 32.09
N SER A 181 30.30 4.87 31.06
CA SER A 181 29.26 5.13 30.07
C SER A 181 29.80 4.86 28.66
N HIS A 182 28.93 4.78 27.66
CA HIS A 182 29.34 4.77 26.25
C HIS A 182 29.67 6.19 25.72
N ASN A 183 29.35 7.22 26.49
CA ASN A 183 29.68 8.61 26.21
C ASN A 183 31.14 8.89 26.61
N PRO A 184 32.04 9.15 25.65
CA PRO A 184 33.46 9.37 25.93
C PRO A 184 33.69 10.62 26.80
N GLU A 185 32.86 11.65 26.68
CA GLU A 185 32.98 12.87 27.47
C GLU A 185 32.65 12.63 28.95
N LEU A 186 31.66 11.78 29.24
CA LEU A 186 31.36 11.40 30.62
C LEU A 186 32.46 10.53 31.24
N ASN A 187 33.07 9.64 30.46
CA ASN A 187 34.22 8.86 30.94
C ASN A 187 35.44 9.77 31.19
N ARG A 188 35.70 10.73 30.30
CA ARG A 188 36.74 11.73 30.52
C ARG A 188 36.51 12.54 31.80
N LEU A 189 35.26 12.95 32.06
CA LEU A 189 34.91 13.63 33.30
C LEU A 189 35.17 12.75 34.54
N LYS A 190 34.79 11.47 34.47
CA LYS A 190 35.08 10.48 35.53
C LYS A 190 36.59 10.41 35.82
N ASP A 191 37.41 10.33 34.78
CA ASP A 191 38.86 10.17 34.93
C ASP A 191 39.47 11.42 35.58
N VAL A 192 39.11 12.61 35.09
CA VAL A 192 39.54 13.89 35.69
C VAL A 192 39.11 14.01 37.15
N VAL A 193 37.89 13.61 37.49
CA VAL A 193 37.41 13.64 38.88
C VAL A 193 38.17 12.62 39.74
N ASN A 194 38.41 11.42 39.24
CA ASN A 194 39.18 10.42 39.98
C ASN A 194 40.62 10.87 40.21
N ASP A 195 41.28 11.45 39.21
CA ASP A 195 42.64 12.01 39.33
C ASP A 195 42.70 13.15 40.37
N MET A 196 41.68 14.01 40.39
CA MET A 196 41.52 15.03 41.42
C MET A 196 41.39 14.39 42.81
N LEU A 197 40.56 13.36 42.97
CA LEU A 197 40.38 12.65 44.24
C LEU A 197 41.65 11.90 44.68
N ASP A 198 42.42 11.35 43.75
CA ASP A 198 43.73 10.74 44.02
C ASP A 198 44.74 11.76 44.52
N THR A 199 44.80 12.92 43.88
CA THR A 199 45.65 14.03 44.30
C THR A 199 45.30 14.50 45.71
N VAL A 200 44.01 14.73 45.99
CA VAL A 200 43.55 15.16 47.33
C VAL A 200 43.83 14.07 48.38
N TYR A 201 43.55 12.81 48.08
CA TYR A 201 43.81 11.69 49.00
C TYR A 201 45.30 11.60 49.35
N ASN A 202 46.18 11.64 48.35
CA ASN A 202 47.63 11.54 48.55
C ASN A 202 48.17 12.72 49.37
N ASN A 203 47.70 13.94 49.11
CA ASN A 203 48.11 15.12 49.87
C ASN A 203 47.70 15.02 51.34
N VAL A 204 46.43 14.68 51.60
CA VAL A 204 45.92 14.50 52.97
C VAL A 204 46.64 13.36 53.68
N ASN A 205 46.86 12.23 53.01
CA ASN A 205 47.55 11.08 53.59
C ASN A 205 49.03 11.37 53.90
N SER A 206 49.71 12.16 53.06
CA SER A 206 51.10 12.59 53.29
C SER A 206 51.21 13.49 54.53
N ILE A 207 50.27 14.43 54.68
CA ILE A 207 50.19 15.29 55.87
C ILE A 207 49.90 14.44 57.12
N LEU A 208 48.90 13.56 57.07
CA LEU A 208 48.54 12.68 58.18
C LEU A 208 49.73 11.80 58.61
N HIS A 209 50.51 11.27 57.67
CA HIS A 209 51.68 10.46 57.96
C HIS A 209 52.72 11.21 58.80
N ILE A 210 53.02 12.47 58.46
CA ILE A 210 53.95 13.32 59.23
C ILE A 210 53.34 13.68 60.59
N LEU A 211 52.05 14.00 60.66
CA LEU A 211 51.38 14.26 61.93
C LEU A 211 51.46 13.05 62.88
N THR A 212 51.35 11.82 62.38
CA THR A 212 51.55 10.61 63.18
C THR A 212 52.99 10.48 63.69
N LYS A 213 54.00 10.88 62.91
CA LYS A 213 55.40 10.92 63.42
C LYS A 213 55.56 11.92 64.55
N TYR A 214 54.88 13.06 64.45
CA TYR A 214 54.90 14.08 65.50
C TYR A 214 54.20 13.60 66.79
N THR A 215 53.14 12.79 66.68
CA THR A 215 52.53 12.16 67.87
C THR A 215 53.48 11.17 68.58
N ASP A 216 54.46 10.64 67.86
CA ASP A 216 55.53 9.78 68.39
C ASP A 216 56.79 10.58 68.79
N TYR A 217 56.68 11.91 68.94
CA TYR A 217 57.77 12.84 69.28
C TYR A 217 58.91 12.94 68.24
N ASP A 218 58.72 12.47 67.00
CA ASP A 218 59.71 12.58 65.90
C ASP A 218 59.44 13.77 64.97
N TYR A 219 60.01 14.93 65.31
CA TYR A 219 59.83 16.20 64.59
C TYR A 219 60.81 16.46 63.43
N LYS A 220 61.58 15.45 62.99
CA LYS A 220 62.60 15.64 61.94
C LYS A 220 62.02 15.64 60.53
N ASN A 221 60.93 14.91 60.33
CA ASN A 221 60.32 14.71 59.01
C ASN A 221 59.41 15.89 58.64
N LYS A 222 59.31 16.22 57.35
CA LYS A 222 58.41 17.25 56.80
C LYS A 222 57.64 16.69 55.61
N VAL A 223 56.49 17.27 55.31
CA VAL A 223 55.69 16.90 54.14
C VAL A 223 56.42 17.37 52.88
N ASP A 224 56.52 16.50 51.87
CA ASP A 224 56.96 16.93 50.54
C ASP A 224 55.86 17.74 49.84
N VAL A 225 56.15 19.00 49.56
CA VAL A 225 55.23 19.96 48.94
C VAL A 225 55.49 20.18 47.45
N SER A 226 56.37 19.40 46.82
CA SER A 226 56.76 19.53 45.41
C SER A 226 55.56 19.53 44.45
N ASN A 227 54.57 18.67 44.73
CA ASN A 227 53.36 18.51 43.92
C ASN A 227 52.12 19.21 44.50
N MET A 228 52.30 20.08 45.50
CA MET A 228 51.21 20.81 46.15
C MET A 228 51.21 22.28 45.74
N SER A 229 50.02 22.86 45.60
CA SER A 229 49.83 24.28 45.31
C SER A 229 48.70 24.87 46.17
N ALA A 230 48.64 26.21 46.22
CA ALA A 230 47.63 26.98 46.93
C ALA A 230 47.40 26.53 48.39
N GLN A 231 46.14 26.36 48.82
CA GLN A 231 45.79 26.08 50.22
C GLN A 231 46.39 24.75 50.72
N MET A 232 46.57 23.76 49.85
CA MET A 232 47.13 22.47 50.26
C MET A 232 48.61 22.59 50.62
N LYS A 233 49.36 23.41 49.87
CA LYS A 233 50.75 23.72 50.22
C LYS A 233 50.84 24.50 51.52
N SER A 234 49.95 25.46 51.75
CA SER A 234 49.88 26.21 53.01
C SER A 234 49.54 25.33 54.21
N LEU A 235 48.74 24.28 54.03
CA LEU A 235 48.40 23.34 55.09
C LEU A 235 49.57 22.42 55.48
N ALA A 236 50.46 22.12 54.53
CA ALA A 236 51.57 21.18 54.70
C ALA A 236 52.86 21.80 55.28
N MET A 237 52.94 23.13 55.34
CA MET A 237 54.10 23.90 55.84
C MET A 237 53.94 24.25 57.32
#